data_AF-A0A2W1L927-F1
#
_entry.id   AF-A0A2W1L927-F1
#
_cell.length_a   1.000
_cell.length_b   1.000
_cell.length_c   1.000
_cell.angle_alpha   90.00
_cell.angle_beta   90.00
_cell.angle_gamma   90.00
#
_symmetry.space_group_name_H-M   'P 1'
#
loop_
_entity.id
_entity.type
_entity.pdbx_description
1 polymer ?
#
loop_
_entity_poly.entity_id
_entity_poly.type
_entity_poly.pdbx_seq_one_letter_code
_entity_poly.pdbx_strand_id
1 'polypeptide(L)' 'MNGQRREQLQAGSLVDIVLKADQRTGKLTRGTVKDILTRSATHPHGIKVRLTDGQVGRVKSILPSSPEQD' A
#
# COMPACT_ATOMS: atom_id res chain seq x y z
N MET A 1 3.48 -6.67 -6.73
CA MET A 1 3.90 -7.52 -5.57
C MET A 1 2.82 -7.46 -4.48
N ASN A 2 2.73 -8.47 -3.59
CA ASN A 2 1.65 -8.57 -2.58
C ASN A 2 1.85 -7.60 -1.41
N GLY A 3 0.82 -6.82 -1.07
CA GLY A 3 0.84 -5.85 0.03
C GLY A 3 0.86 -6.40 1.46
N GLN A 4 1.13 -7.69 1.66
CA GLN A 4 1.02 -8.38 2.95
C GLN A 4 2.30 -8.38 3.77
N ARG A 5 3.46 -8.23 3.13
CA ARG A 5 4.76 -8.24 3.79
C ARG A 5 5.33 -6.85 3.90
N ARG A 6 5.78 -6.48 5.09
CA ARG A 6 6.39 -5.17 5.38
C ARG A 6 7.73 -4.99 4.67
N GLU A 7 8.51 -6.06 4.52
CA GLU A 7 9.83 -6.03 3.84
C GLU A 7 9.76 -5.57 2.38
N GLN A 8 8.61 -5.75 1.73
CA GLN A 8 8.37 -5.35 0.35
C GLN A 8 7.91 -3.89 0.21
N LEU A 9 7.67 -3.20 1.33
CA LEU A 9 7.14 -1.85 1.39
C LEU A 9 8.17 -0.90 1.97
N GLN A 10 8.42 0.18 1.24
CA GLN A 10 9.29 1.26 1.68
C GLN A 10 8.53 2.60 1.55
N ALA A 11 8.96 3.59 2.32
CA ALA A 11 8.52 4.96 2.08
C ALA A 11 8.98 5.38 0.68
N GLY A 12 8.11 6.03 -0.10
CA GLY A 12 8.35 6.35 -1.50
C GLY A 12 7.85 5.29 -2.50
N SER A 13 7.46 4.09 -2.05
CA SER A 13 6.89 3.07 -2.95
C SER A 13 5.51 3.50 -3.46
N LEU A 14 5.26 3.24 -4.75
CA LEU A 14 3.94 3.41 -5.36
C LEU A 14 3.06 2.18 -5.03
N VAL A 15 1.89 2.41 -4.47
CA VAL A 15 1.01 1.36 -3.98
C VAL A 15 -0.45 1.63 -4.32
N ASP A 16 -1.22 0.55 -4.43
CA ASP A 16 -2.67 0.60 -4.44
C ASP A 16 -3.17 0.16 -3.05
N ILE A 17 -3.87 1.06 -2.35
CA ILE A 17 -4.46 0.83 -1.03
C ILE A 17 -5.98 0.78 -1.11
N VAL A 18 -6.61 0.07 -0.17
CA VAL A 18 -8.04 0.22 0.10
C VAL A 18 -8.24 1.13 1.31
N LEU A 19 -9.01 2.19 1.14
CA LEU A 19 -9.42 3.08 2.23
C LEU A 19 -10.52 2.44 3.05
N LYS A 20 -10.71 2.88 4.31
CA LYS A 20 -11.81 2.37 5.15
C LYS A 20 -13.18 2.58 4.49
N ALA A 21 -13.40 3.73 3.87
CA ALA A 21 -14.63 4.05 3.16
C ALA A 21 -14.89 3.12 1.96
N ASP A 22 -13.81 2.65 1.32
CA ASP A 22 -13.86 1.80 0.13
C ASP A 22 -13.79 0.30 0.42
N GLN A 23 -13.73 -0.12 1.69
CA GLN A 23 -13.67 -1.55 2.04
C GLN A 23 -14.86 -2.36 1.53
N ARG A 24 -16.04 -1.73 1.44
CA ARG A 24 -17.27 -2.38 0.94
C ARG A 24 -17.34 -2.40 -0.59
N THR A 25 -16.79 -1.39 -1.25
CA THR A 25 -16.80 -1.26 -2.72
C THR A 25 -15.61 -1.94 -3.37
N GLY A 26 -14.53 -2.18 -2.62
CA GLY A 26 -13.28 -2.69 -3.14
C GLY A 26 -12.48 -1.68 -3.95
N LYS A 27 -12.90 -0.40 -3.99
CA LYS A 27 -12.20 0.64 -4.74
C LYS A 27 -10.79 0.81 -4.19
N LEU A 28 -9.82 0.81 -5.10
CA LEU A 28 -8.41 1.02 -4.78
C LEU A 28 -8.03 2.47 -5.06
N THR A 29 -7.23 3.02 -4.17
CA THR A 29 -6.63 4.35 -4.30
C THR A 29 -5.13 4.16 -4.48
N ARG A 30 -4.62 4.72 -5.58
CA ARG A 30 -3.19 4.73 -5.87
C ARG A 30 -2.52 5.90 -5.16
N GLY A 31 -1.34 5.66 -4.60
CA GLY A 31 -0.48 6.75 -4.14
C GLY A 31 0.86 6.28 -3.62
N THR A 32 1.64 7.24 -3.15
CA THR A 32 3.00 7.02 -2.66
C THR A 32 3.00 6.86 -1.14
N VAL A 33 3.66 5.82 -0.63
CA VAL A 33 3.76 5.59 0.81
C VAL A 33 4.58 6.69 1.48
N LYS A 34 4.02 7.31 2.53
CA LYS A 34 4.71 8.20 3.45
C LYS A 34 5.18 7.44 4.69
N ASP A 35 4.24 6.84 5.43
CA ASP A 35 4.52 6.14 6.68
C ASP A 35 3.97 4.70 6.66
N ILE A 36 4.72 3.76 7.22
CA ILE A 36 4.25 2.39 7.46
C ILE A 36 3.74 2.29 8.90
N LEU A 37 2.45 1.97 9.06
CA LEU A 37 1.77 1.96 10.35
C LEU A 37 1.61 0.56 10.97
N THR A 38 1.85 -0.51 10.21
CA THR A 38 1.90 -1.88 10.74
C THR A 38 3.30 -2.18 11.25
N ARG A 39 3.40 -2.59 12.53
CA ARG A 39 4.68 -3.00 13.14
C ARG A 39 5.11 -4.41 12.74
N SER A 40 4.15 -5.35 12.69
CA SER A 40 4.39 -6.75 12.33
C SER A 40 4.96 -6.91 10.91
N ALA A 41 5.79 -7.93 10.72
CA ALA A 41 6.40 -8.24 9.43
C ALA A 41 5.37 -8.64 8.36
N THR A 42 4.30 -9.32 8.76
CA THR A 42 3.23 -9.77 7.86
C THR A 42 1.85 -9.48 8.44
N HIS A 43 0.86 -9.28 7.56
CA HIS A 43 -0.53 -9.09 7.96
C HIS A 43 -1.51 -9.61 6.90
N PRO A 44 -2.52 -10.41 7.26
CA PRO A 44 -3.39 -11.12 6.30
C PRO A 44 -4.15 -10.18 5.36
N HIS A 45 -4.61 -9.04 5.89
CA HIS A 45 -5.38 -8.06 5.11
C HIS A 45 -4.52 -7.01 4.38
N GLY A 46 -3.19 -7.09 4.52
CA GLY A 46 -2.26 -6.09 4.03
C GLY A 46 -1.67 -5.19 5.12
N ILE A 47 -0.53 -4.60 4.82
CA ILE A 47 0.17 -3.62 5.64
C ILE A 47 -0.61 -2.31 5.65
N LYS A 48 -0.78 -1.70 6.83
CA LYS A 48 -1.42 -0.39 6.96
C LYS A 48 -0.38 0.68 6.70
N VAL A 49 -0.69 1.62 5.81
CA VAL A 49 0.20 2.72 5.43
C VAL A 49 -0.55 4.05 5.41
N ARG A 50 0.21 5.13 5.52
CA ARG A 50 -0.24 6.49 5.20
C ARG A 50 0.40 6.89 3.88
N LEU A 51 -0.39 7.47 2.97
CA LEU A 51 0.09 8.04 1.72
C LEU A 51 0.60 9.47 1.92
N THR A 52 1.34 10.00 0.95
CA THR A 52 1.89 11.37 0.97
C THR A 52 0.82 12.46 1.07
N ASP A 53 -0.37 12.20 0.53
CA ASP A 53 -1.56 13.06 0.61
C ASP A 53 -2.32 12.98 1.95
N GLY A 54 -1.84 12.16 2.90
CA GLY A 54 -2.43 11.98 4.22
C GLY A 54 -3.47 10.87 4.33
N GLN A 55 -3.87 10.24 3.22
CA GLN A 55 -4.83 9.13 3.24
C GLN A 55 -4.25 7.88 3.91
N VAL A 56 -5.10 7.12 4.60
CA VAL A 56 -4.70 5.92 5.35
C VAL A 56 -5.51 4.72 4.91
N GLY A 57 -4.81 3.63 4.57
CA GLY A 57 -5.46 2.40 4.11
C GLY A 57 -4.59 1.16 4.24
N ARG A 58 -5.10 0.04 3.73
CA ARG A 58 -4.40 -1.25 3.69
C ARG A 58 -3.86 -1.49 2.28
N VAL A 59 -2.58 -1.79 2.16
CA VAL A 59 -1.94 -2.08 0.87
C VAL A 59 -2.54 -3.36 0.29
N LYS A 60 -2.97 -3.29 -0.96
CA LYS A 60 -3.44 -4.43 -1.75
C LYS A 60 -2.40 -4.84 -2.78
N SER A 61 -1.82 -3.87 -3.48
CA SER A 61 -0.77 -4.12 -4.47
C SER A 61 0.36 -3.11 -4.31
N ILE A 62 1.59 -3.59 -4.47
CA ILE A 62 2.78 -2.74 -4.60
C ILE A 62 3.12 -2.72 -6.09
N LEU A 63 3.19 -1.52 -6.64
CA LEU A 63 3.43 -1.29 -8.05
C LEU A 63 4.94 -1.20 -8.30
N PRO A 64 5.43 -1.78 -9.41
CA PRO A 64 6.81 -1.57 -9.82
C PRO A 64 7.00 -0.09 -10.12
N SER A 65 8.06 0.50 -9.56
CA SER A 65 8.57 1.79 -10.02
C SER A 65 9.29 1.58 -11.35
N SER A 66 8.55 1.37 -12.45
CA SER A 66 9.14 1.35 -13.78
C SER A 66 9.60 2.78 -14.16
N PRO A 67 10.71 2.90 -14.89
CA PRO A 67 10.76 2.59 -16.31
C PRO A 67 11.49 1.24 -16.45
N GLU A 68 11.11 0.26 -17.25
CA GLU A 68 10.54 0.23 -18.59
C GLU A 68 10.19 -1.25 -18.87
N GLN A 69 9.69 -1.50 -20.07
CA GLN A 69 9.43 -2.79 -20.72
C GLN A 69 10.65 -3.73 -20.67
N ASP A 70 10.42 -5.03 -20.51
CA ASP A 70 11.26 -6.11 -21.06
C ASP A 70 10.31 -7.18 -21.64
#